data_AF-A0A953DYG4-F1
#
_entry.id   AF-A0A953DYG4-F1
#
_cell.length_a   1.000
_cell.length_b   1.000
_cell.length_c   1.000
_cell.angle_alpha   90.00
_cell.angle_beta   90.00
_cell.angle_gamma   90.00
#
_symmetry.space_group_name_H-M   'P 1'
#
loop_
_entity.id
_entity.type
_entity.pdbx_description
1 polymer ?
#
loop_
_entity_poly.entity_id
_entity_poly.type
_entity_poly.pdbx_seq_one_letter_code
_entity_poly.pdbx_strand_id
1 'polypeptide(L)'
;FFVSLYERDPVAAENILATLQYPVMGARGIGNVKFSPAYARGLVARMKGDVAAAQAAFSAARVQQESEVHAAPDNASKLCVLGLLDAFLGRKEQALLEGRRAVQLLPPTKDALDGTEVLYFYAVICAWAGELDEAIAQLQTLATLPAGVSYGEIRLDPHWDPLRGDPRFEKIVSSLAPK
;
A
#
# COMPACT_ATOMS: atom_id res chain seq x y z
N PHE A 1 -5.71 -13.54 5.19
CA PHE A 1 -4.41 -12.98 4.82
C PHE A 1 -4.14 -11.68 5.57
N PHE A 2 -4.89 -10.60 5.32
CA PHE A 2 -4.64 -9.30 5.97
C PHE A 2 -4.69 -9.32 7.50
N VAL A 3 -5.59 -10.12 8.10
CA VAL A 3 -5.59 -10.32 9.57
C VAL A 3 -4.24 -10.83 10.07
N SER A 4 -3.73 -11.92 9.48
CA SER A 4 -2.41 -12.47 9.82
C SER A 4 -1.27 -11.49 9.55
N LEU A 5 -1.39 -10.65 8.50
CA LEU A 5 -0.43 -9.59 8.22
C LEU A 5 -0.43 -8.52 9.33
N TYR A 6 -1.61 -8.13 9.83
CA TYR A 6 -1.76 -7.16 10.91
C TYR A 6 -1.33 -7.70 12.27
N GLU A 7 -1.56 -9.00 12.52
CA GLU A 7 -1.10 -9.72 13.72
C GLU A 7 0.40 -10.04 13.72
N ARG A 8 1.09 -9.74 12.61
CA ARG A 8 2.51 -10.07 12.42
C ARG A 8 2.79 -11.57 12.48
N ASP A 9 1.87 -12.37 11.94
CA ASP A 9 2.00 -13.83 11.84
C ASP A 9 2.35 -14.23 10.40
N PRO A 10 3.66 -14.33 10.06
CA PRO A 10 4.09 -14.71 8.71
C PRO A 10 3.79 -16.16 8.36
N VAL A 11 3.63 -17.04 9.36
CA VAL A 11 3.34 -18.45 9.13
C VAL A 11 1.88 -18.62 8.74
N ALA A 12 0.96 -18.01 9.49
CA ALA A 12 -0.46 -18.00 9.13
C ALA A 12 -0.69 -17.28 7.79
N ALA A 13 -0.02 -16.15 7.55
CA ALA A 13 -0.14 -15.43 6.29
C ALA A 13 0.31 -16.29 5.09
N GLU A 14 1.43 -17.00 5.19
CA GLU A 14 1.93 -17.89 4.15
C GLU A 14 1.01 -19.10 3.91
N ASN A 15 0.52 -19.73 4.97
CA ASN A 15 -0.44 -20.83 4.86
C ASN A 15 -1.72 -20.40 4.12
N ILE A 16 -2.23 -19.21 4.40
CA ILE A 16 -3.38 -18.66 3.68
C ILE A 16 -3.05 -18.43 2.20
N LEU A 17 -1.87 -17.85 1.89
CA LEU A 17 -1.41 -17.65 0.51
C LEU A 17 -1.28 -18.97 -0.27
N ALA A 18 -0.88 -20.06 0.39
CA ALA A 18 -0.78 -21.37 -0.25
C ALA A 18 -2.15 -21.95 -0.65
N THR A 19 -3.22 -21.55 0.06
CA THR A 19 -4.59 -22.03 -0.19
C THR A 19 -5.46 -21.06 -1.01
N LEU A 20 -4.95 -19.87 -1.31
CA LEU A 20 -5.73 -18.83 -2.00
C LEU A 20 -6.01 -19.23 -3.45
N GLN A 21 -7.30 -19.38 -3.77
CA GLN A 21 -7.77 -19.76 -5.11
C GLN A 21 -8.08 -18.55 -6.00
N TYR A 22 -8.02 -17.33 -5.46
CA TYR A 22 -8.32 -16.10 -6.21
C TYR A 22 -7.08 -15.57 -6.92
N PRO A 23 -7.22 -15.06 -8.16
CA PRO A 23 -6.10 -14.53 -8.92
C PRO A 23 -5.53 -13.23 -8.33
N VAL A 24 -6.32 -12.50 -7.53
CA VAL A 24 -5.96 -11.24 -6.86
C VAL A 24 -6.75 -11.05 -5.56
N MET A 25 -6.28 -10.16 -4.68
CA MET A 25 -6.93 -9.77 -3.43
C MET A 25 -7.25 -8.27 -3.42
N GLY A 26 -8.42 -7.86 -2.93
CA GLY A 26 -8.70 -6.45 -2.67
C GLY A 26 -7.78 -5.90 -1.60
N ALA A 27 -7.20 -4.72 -1.82
CA ALA A 27 -6.16 -4.20 -0.95
C ALA A 27 -6.70 -3.64 0.39
N ARG A 28 -7.72 -2.77 0.34
CA ARG A 28 -8.42 -2.27 1.55
C ARG A 28 -9.90 -2.65 1.63
N GLY A 29 -10.44 -3.24 0.56
CA GLY A 29 -11.85 -3.65 0.48
C GLY A 29 -12.85 -2.53 0.23
N ILE A 30 -12.37 -1.30 0.00
CA ILE A 30 -13.20 -0.13 -0.33
C ILE A 30 -13.11 0.30 -1.79
N GLY A 31 -12.07 -0.15 -2.51
CA GLY A 31 -11.86 0.24 -3.89
C GLY A 31 -11.26 -0.83 -4.80
N ASN A 32 -10.76 -0.34 -5.92
CA ASN A 32 -10.30 -1.13 -7.06
C ASN A 32 -8.82 -1.49 -7.04
N VAL A 33 -8.04 -1.10 -6.02
CA VAL A 33 -6.66 -1.56 -5.86
C VAL A 33 -6.66 -3.04 -5.50
N LYS A 34 -5.99 -3.85 -6.34
CA LYS A 34 -5.87 -5.30 -6.18
C LYS A 34 -4.40 -5.71 -6.07
N PHE A 35 -4.09 -6.60 -5.14
CA PHE A 35 -2.76 -7.19 -4.99
C PHE A 35 -2.71 -8.58 -5.61
N SER A 36 -1.64 -8.84 -6.37
CA SER A 36 -1.33 -10.17 -6.88
C SER A 36 -0.81 -11.08 -5.75
N PRO A 37 -0.90 -12.40 -5.91
CA PRO A 37 -0.27 -13.34 -4.98
C PRO A 37 1.24 -13.10 -4.84
N ALA A 38 1.93 -12.66 -5.90
CA ALA A 38 3.34 -12.31 -5.85
C ALA A 38 3.62 -11.09 -4.96
N TYR A 39 2.79 -10.04 -5.05
CA TYR A 39 2.87 -8.89 -4.14
C TYR A 39 2.70 -9.32 -2.68
N ALA A 40 1.69 -10.15 -2.41
CA ALA A 40 1.41 -10.62 -1.05
C ALA A 40 2.52 -11.53 -0.49
N ARG A 41 3.14 -12.37 -1.32
CA ARG A 41 4.36 -13.12 -0.93
C ARG A 41 5.51 -12.18 -0.58
N GLY A 42 5.67 -11.09 -1.32
CA GLY A 42 6.65 -10.05 -1.01
C GLY A 42 6.42 -9.43 0.37
N LEU A 43 5.16 -9.11 0.71
CA LEU A 43 4.81 -8.61 2.04
C LEU A 43 5.15 -9.62 3.15
N VAL A 44 4.83 -10.91 2.95
CA VAL A 44 5.14 -11.97 3.93
C VAL A 44 6.65 -12.13 4.10
N ALA A 45 7.41 -12.20 3.00
CA ALA A 45 8.87 -12.31 3.06
C ALA A 45 9.50 -11.10 3.77
N ARG A 46 9.02 -9.88 3.46
CA ARG A 46 9.43 -8.66 4.17
C ARG A 46 9.16 -8.77 5.67
N MET A 47 7.99 -9.26 6.06
CA MET A 47 7.61 -9.44 7.47
C MET A 47 8.49 -10.47 8.19
N LYS A 48 8.97 -11.50 7.48
CA LYS A 48 9.96 -12.47 7.98
C LYS A 48 11.39 -11.90 8.08
N GLY A 49 11.65 -10.72 7.52
CA GLY A 49 13.00 -10.18 7.36
C GLY A 49 13.81 -10.86 6.25
N ASP A 50 13.18 -11.67 5.41
CA ASP A 50 13.84 -12.31 4.27
C ASP A 50 13.87 -11.35 3.07
N VAL A 51 14.92 -10.52 3.05
CA VAL A 51 15.13 -9.50 2.03
C VAL A 51 15.24 -10.11 0.63
N ALA A 52 15.91 -11.24 0.49
CA ALA A 52 16.12 -11.88 -0.81
C ALA A 52 14.81 -12.41 -1.39
N ALA A 53 14.02 -13.12 -0.57
CA ALA A 53 12.71 -13.61 -1.00
C ALA A 53 11.73 -12.46 -1.29
N ALA A 54 11.76 -11.39 -0.50
CA ALA A 54 10.93 -10.21 -0.73
C ALA A 54 11.29 -9.55 -2.07
N GLN A 55 12.59 -9.32 -2.32
CA GLN A 55 13.07 -8.71 -3.56
C GLN A 55 12.70 -9.55 -4.78
N ALA A 56 12.84 -10.88 -4.71
CA ALA A 56 12.43 -11.77 -5.79
C ALA A 56 10.91 -11.71 -6.05
N ALA A 57 10.09 -11.79 -4.99
CA ALA A 57 8.64 -11.80 -5.10
C ALA A 57 8.10 -10.46 -5.65
N PHE A 58 8.59 -9.33 -5.15
CA PHE A 58 8.20 -8.01 -5.64
C PHE A 58 8.71 -7.73 -7.06
N SER A 59 9.90 -8.21 -7.43
CA SER A 59 10.38 -8.10 -8.83
C SER A 59 9.47 -8.86 -9.79
N ALA A 60 9.04 -10.08 -9.42
CA ALA A 60 8.09 -10.85 -10.23
C ALA A 60 6.73 -10.15 -10.34
N ALA A 61 6.22 -9.61 -9.23
CA ALA A 61 4.97 -8.84 -9.23
C ALA A 61 5.06 -7.59 -10.10
N ARG A 62 6.22 -6.89 -10.10
CA ARG A 62 6.46 -5.69 -10.91
C ARG A 62 6.35 -5.97 -12.40
N VAL A 63 6.96 -7.06 -12.89
CA VAL A 63 6.91 -7.43 -14.32
C VAL A 63 5.46 -7.65 -14.77
N GLN A 64 4.66 -8.34 -13.96
CA GLN A 64 3.23 -8.52 -14.25
C GLN A 64 2.49 -7.18 -14.26
N GLN A 65 2.68 -6.36 -13.21
CA GLN A 65 1.98 -5.09 -13.05
C GLN A 65 2.33 -4.09 -14.15
N GLU A 66 3.57 -4.05 -14.60
CA GLU A 66 4.04 -3.19 -15.68
C GLU A 66 3.34 -3.51 -17.01
N SER A 67 3.12 -4.79 -17.31
CA SER A 67 2.32 -5.20 -18.48
C SER A 67 0.87 -4.74 -18.36
N GLU A 68 0.27 -4.85 -17.17
CA GLU A 68 -1.09 -4.41 -16.92
C GLU A 68 -1.28 -2.88 -17.02
N VAL A 69 -0.28 -2.11 -16.60
CA VAL A 69 -0.21 -0.65 -16.76
C VAL A 69 -0.01 -0.29 -18.23
N HIS A 70 0.87 -0.99 -18.97
CA HIS A 70 1.05 -0.74 -20.39
C HIS A 70 -0.25 -0.91 -21.19
N ALA A 71 -1.05 -1.92 -20.85
CA ALA A 71 -2.36 -2.15 -21.47
C ALA A 71 -3.43 -1.12 -21.05
N ALA A 72 -3.27 -0.46 -19.91
CA ALA A 72 -4.23 0.51 -19.37
C ALA A 72 -3.51 1.65 -18.61
N PRO A 73 -2.80 2.55 -19.34
CA PRO A 73 -1.85 3.49 -18.74
C PRO A 73 -2.50 4.55 -17.86
N ASP A 74 -3.79 4.85 -18.07
CA ASP A 74 -4.54 5.80 -17.25
C ASP A 74 -5.40 5.13 -16.16
N ASN A 75 -5.17 3.84 -15.87
CA ASN A 75 -5.81 3.18 -14.73
C ASN A 75 -5.06 3.50 -13.42
N ALA A 76 -5.65 4.38 -12.61
CA ALA A 76 -5.04 4.86 -11.36
C ALA A 76 -4.70 3.74 -10.37
N SER A 77 -5.60 2.76 -10.16
CA SER A 77 -5.34 1.64 -9.24
C SER A 77 -4.14 0.80 -9.68
N LYS A 78 -3.98 0.55 -10.98
CA LYS A 78 -2.84 -0.21 -11.52
C LYS A 78 -1.52 0.54 -11.40
N LEU A 79 -1.52 1.85 -11.69
CA LEU A 79 -0.35 2.71 -11.50
C LEU A 79 0.08 2.74 -10.03
N CYS A 80 -0.89 2.75 -9.11
CA CYS A 80 -0.61 2.78 -7.69
C CYS A 80 0.10 1.50 -7.21
N VAL A 81 -0.32 0.33 -7.69
CA VAL A 81 0.36 -0.94 -7.38
C VAL A 81 1.77 -0.97 -7.97
N LEU A 82 1.98 -0.43 -9.17
CA LEU A 82 3.32 -0.31 -9.75
C LEU A 82 4.22 0.58 -8.89
N GLY A 83 3.68 1.72 -8.42
CA GLY A 83 4.41 2.63 -7.55
C GLY A 83 4.78 2.00 -6.20
N LEU A 84 3.93 1.16 -5.62
CA LEU A 84 4.24 0.42 -4.39
C LEU A 84 5.40 -0.57 -4.59
N LEU A 85 5.38 -1.28 -5.72
CA LEU A 85 6.42 -2.22 -6.12
C LEU A 85 7.75 -1.49 -6.34
N ASP A 86 7.71 -0.35 -7.02
CA ASP A 86 8.90 0.46 -7.27
C ASP A 86 9.45 1.09 -6.00
N ALA A 87 8.60 1.53 -5.07
CA ALA A 87 9.03 2.02 -3.77
C ALA A 87 9.75 0.92 -2.98
N PHE A 88 9.21 -0.29 -2.95
CA PHE A 88 9.86 -1.41 -2.27
C PHE A 88 11.21 -1.77 -2.90
N LEU A 89 11.28 -1.78 -4.23
CA LEU A 89 12.48 -2.17 -4.97
C LEU A 89 13.55 -1.05 -5.01
N GLY A 90 13.35 0.05 -4.28
CA GLY A 90 14.29 1.17 -4.22
C GLY A 90 14.27 2.08 -5.45
N ARG A 91 13.28 1.93 -6.34
CA ARG A 91 13.07 2.76 -7.54
C ARG A 91 12.26 4.00 -7.19
N LYS A 92 12.83 4.81 -6.30
CA LYS A 92 12.17 5.95 -5.66
C LYS A 92 11.52 6.92 -6.66
N GLU A 93 12.25 7.33 -7.68
CA GLU A 93 11.75 8.33 -8.64
C GLU A 93 10.54 7.82 -9.43
N GLN A 94 10.61 6.57 -9.89
CA GLN A 94 9.51 5.91 -10.62
C GLN A 94 8.29 5.74 -9.71
N ALA A 95 8.51 5.28 -8.48
CA ALA A 95 7.45 5.10 -7.51
C ALA A 95 6.66 6.39 -7.25
N LEU A 96 7.37 7.49 -7.01
CA LEU A 96 6.74 8.79 -6.76
C LEU A 96 6.07 9.38 -8.00
N LEU A 97 6.65 9.16 -9.19
CA LEU A 97 6.06 9.59 -10.46
C LEU A 97 4.71 8.88 -10.70
N GLU A 98 4.69 7.56 -10.59
CA GLU A 98 3.52 6.73 -10.81
C GLU A 98 2.43 7.00 -9.77
N GLY A 99 2.82 7.09 -8.49
CA GLY A 99 1.90 7.41 -7.40
C GLY A 99 1.24 8.78 -7.56
N ARG A 100 2.02 9.82 -7.91
CA ARG A 100 1.46 11.16 -8.20
C ARG A 100 0.52 11.14 -9.40
N ARG A 101 0.90 10.43 -10.47
CA ARG A 101 0.04 10.30 -11.65
C ARG A 101 -1.27 9.59 -11.32
N ALA A 102 -1.26 8.55 -10.48
CA ALA A 102 -2.47 7.88 -10.03
C ALA A 102 -3.43 8.84 -9.30
N VAL A 103 -2.92 9.64 -8.35
CA VAL A 103 -3.72 10.65 -7.63
C VAL A 103 -4.26 11.73 -8.57
N GLN A 104 -3.50 12.16 -9.57
CA GLN A 104 -3.97 13.12 -10.57
C GLN A 104 -5.12 12.56 -11.43
N LEU A 105 -5.05 11.29 -11.79
CA LEU A 105 -6.07 10.62 -12.60
C LEU A 105 -7.37 10.38 -11.83
N LEU A 106 -7.24 10.04 -10.54
CA LEU A 106 -8.35 9.70 -9.66
C LEU A 106 -8.15 10.30 -8.25
N PRO A 107 -8.39 11.61 -8.08
CA PRO A 107 -8.35 12.24 -6.77
C PRO A 107 -9.61 11.87 -5.95
N PRO A 108 -9.56 11.99 -4.61
CA PRO A 108 -10.73 11.78 -3.74
C PRO A 108 -11.95 12.65 -4.09
N THR A 109 -11.73 13.83 -4.68
CA THR A 109 -12.79 14.73 -5.12
C THR A 109 -13.54 14.22 -6.35
N LYS A 110 -12.93 13.32 -7.13
CA LYS A 110 -13.53 12.68 -8.30
C LYS A 110 -14.25 11.38 -7.93
N ASP A 111 -13.65 10.61 -7.03
CA ASP A 111 -14.26 9.40 -6.47
C ASP A 111 -13.89 9.25 -4.98
N ALA A 112 -14.89 9.31 -4.11
CA ALA A 112 -14.68 9.32 -2.66
C ALA A 112 -14.26 7.97 -2.07
N LEU A 113 -14.37 6.87 -2.84
CA LEU A 113 -13.93 5.54 -2.41
C LEU A 113 -12.62 5.17 -3.10
N ASP A 114 -12.62 5.06 -4.43
CA ASP A 114 -11.45 4.65 -5.19
C ASP A 114 -10.35 5.71 -5.15
N GLY A 115 -10.71 6.99 -5.25
CA GLY A 115 -9.74 8.09 -5.18
C GLY A 115 -9.10 8.21 -3.80
N THR A 116 -9.85 7.90 -2.75
CA THR A 116 -9.33 7.85 -1.37
C THR A 116 -8.40 6.64 -1.16
N GLU A 117 -8.73 5.47 -1.75
CA GLU A 117 -7.82 4.31 -1.75
C GLU A 117 -6.53 4.59 -2.51
N VAL A 118 -6.60 5.28 -3.66
CA VAL A 118 -5.41 5.71 -4.42
C VAL A 118 -4.55 6.68 -3.60
N LEU A 119 -5.16 7.66 -2.91
CA LEU A 119 -4.43 8.59 -2.05
C LEU A 119 -3.75 7.88 -0.86
N TYR A 120 -4.42 6.88 -0.27
CA TYR A 120 -3.85 6.03 0.78
C TYR A 120 -2.55 5.38 0.30
N PHE A 121 -2.58 4.73 -0.86
CA PHE A 121 -1.42 4.02 -1.35
C PHE A 121 -0.33 4.96 -1.87
N TYR A 122 -0.67 6.17 -2.35
CA TYR A 122 0.35 7.21 -2.57
C TYR A 122 1.07 7.60 -1.28
N ALA A 123 0.36 7.76 -0.16
CA ALA A 123 0.99 8.01 1.13
C ALA A 123 1.91 6.85 1.57
N VAL A 124 1.51 5.60 1.33
CA VAL A 124 2.37 4.42 1.55
C VAL A 124 3.61 4.44 0.66
N ILE A 125 3.45 4.76 -0.63
CA ILE A 125 4.57 4.91 -1.57
C ILE A 125 5.57 5.93 -1.06
N CYS A 126 5.11 7.10 -0.63
CA CYS A 126 5.97 8.14 -0.05
C CYS A 126 6.73 7.63 1.18
N ALA A 127 6.05 6.95 2.10
CA ALA A 127 6.68 6.39 3.30
C ALA A 127 7.77 5.37 2.94
N TRP A 128 7.49 4.48 1.99
CA TRP A 128 8.43 3.45 1.55
C TRP A 128 9.60 4.02 0.73
N ALA A 129 9.39 5.11 0.01
CA ALA A 129 10.41 5.87 -0.71
C ALA A 129 11.26 6.78 0.21
N GLY A 130 10.97 6.82 1.51
CA GLY A 130 11.64 7.69 2.48
C GLY A 130 11.21 9.16 2.46
N GLU A 131 10.15 9.50 1.72
CA GLU A 131 9.53 10.84 1.71
C GLU A 131 8.53 10.97 2.87
N LEU A 132 9.04 10.96 4.10
CA LEU A 132 8.20 10.85 5.30
C LEU A 132 7.31 12.08 5.51
N ASP A 133 7.81 13.29 5.19
CA ASP A 133 7.05 14.53 5.32
C ASP A 133 5.83 14.54 4.38
N GLU A 134 6.03 14.12 3.13
CA GLU A 134 4.96 13.97 2.15
C GLU A 134 3.96 12.89 2.61
N ALA A 135 4.44 11.73 3.06
CA ALA A 135 3.59 10.66 3.55
C ALA A 135 2.68 11.12 4.70
N ILE A 136 3.25 11.87 5.65
CA ILE A 136 2.53 12.43 6.80
C ILE A 136 1.51 13.48 6.34
N ALA A 137 1.86 14.35 5.39
CA ALA A 137 0.94 15.34 4.85
C ALA A 137 -0.30 14.66 4.21
N GLN A 138 -0.08 13.61 3.41
CA GLN A 138 -1.20 12.87 2.81
C GLN A 138 -2.02 12.12 3.86
N LEU A 139 -1.40 11.57 4.90
CA LEU A 139 -2.11 10.94 6.04
C LEU A 139 -2.98 11.94 6.81
N GLN A 140 -2.54 13.18 6.98
CA GLN A 140 -3.36 14.23 7.60
C GLN A 140 -4.59 14.52 6.77
N THR A 141 -4.46 14.57 5.44
CA THR A 141 -5.63 14.70 4.55
C THR A 141 -6.56 13.50 4.70
N LEU A 142 -6.03 12.27 4.61
CA LEU A 142 -6.80 11.04 4.75
C LEU A 142 -7.54 10.95 6.08
N ALA A 143 -6.97 11.44 7.18
CA ALA A 143 -7.63 11.44 8.49
C ALA A 143 -8.91 12.31 8.55
N THR A 144 -9.10 13.22 7.59
CA THR A 144 -10.28 14.08 7.48
C THR A 144 -11.32 13.59 6.46
N LEU A 145 -10.94 12.65 5.59
CA LEU A 145 -11.81 12.15 4.53
C LEU A 145 -12.71 11.01 5.00
N PRO A 146 -13.99 10.96 4.57
CA PRO A 146 -14.77 9.73 4.59
C PRO A 146 -14.03 8.62 3.83
N ALA A 147 -14.07 7.38 4.36
CA ALA A 147 -13.30 6.24 3.83
C ALA A 147 -11.76 6.46 3.75
N GLY A 148 -11.25 7.45 4.49
CA GLY A 148 -9.84 7.82 4.60
C GLY A 148 -8.99 6.77 5.31
N VAL A 149 -8.43 7.08 6.48
CA VAL A 149 -7.75 6.09 7.33
C VAL A 149 -8.51 5.86 8.62
N SER A 150 -8.66 4.60 9.03
CA SER A 150 -9.18 4.25 10.36
C SER A 150 -8.06 4.06 11.38
N TYR A 151 -8.39 4.17 12.67
CA TYR A 151 -7.47 3.88 13.77
C TYR A 151 -6.84 2.49 13.67
N GLY A 152 -7.65 1.48 13.38
CA GLY A 152 -7.19 0.09 13.27
C GLY A 152 -6.18 -0.10 12.14
N GLU A 153 -6.47 0.47 10.96
CA GLU A 153 -5.58 0.38 9.80
C GLU A 153 -4.22 1.03 10.10
N ILE A 154 -4.21 2.29 10.53
CA ILE A 154 -2.95 3.01 10.74
C ILE A 154 -2.14 2.42 11.90
N ARG A 155 -2.81 1.88 12.93
CA ARG A 155 -2.15 1.26 14.07
C ARG A 155 -1.58 -0.11 13.74
N LEU A 156 -2.23 -0.92 12.90
CA LEU A 156 -1.86 -2.34 12.72
C LEU A 156 -1.15 -2.63 11.40
N ASP A 157 -1.45 -1.90 10.33
CA ASP A 157 -0.94 -2.19 9.00
C ASP A 157 0.60 -2.02 8.93
N PRO A 158 1.36 -3.05 8.50
CA PRO A 158 2.81 -2.96 8.25
C PRO A 158 3.24 -1.91 7.22
N HIS A 159 2.34 -1.47 6.33
CA HIS A 159 2.66 -0.42 5.37
C HIS A 159 3.19 0.85 6.07
N TRP A 160 2.74 1.11 7.30
CA TRP A 160 3.09 2.30 8.07
C TRP A 160 4.32 2.14 8.98
N ASP A 161 4.98 0.98 8.98
CA ASP A 161 6.17 0.75 9.80
C ASP A 161 7.26 1.82 9.64
N PRO A 162 7.54 2.37 8.43
CA PRO A 162 8.52 3.45 8.28
C PRO A 162 8.19 4.75 9.02
N LEU A 163 6.93 4.98 9.41
CA LEU A 163 6.48 6.18 10.12
C LEU A 163 6.35 5.99 11.63
N ARG A 164 6.40 4.75 12.12
CA ARG A 164 6.27 4.45 13.55
C ARG A 164 7.41 5.07 14.33
N GLY A 165 7.08 5.79 15.41
CA GLY A 165 8.04 6.58 16.17
C GLY A 165 8.21 8.04 15.71
N ASP A 166 7.65 8.45 14.56
CA ASP A 166 7.53 9.87 14.23
C ASP A 166 6.39 10.49 15.09
N PRO A 167 6.65 11.53 15.91
CA PRO A 167 5.64 12.13 16.77
C PRO A 167 4.40 12.64 16.03
N ARG A 168 4.56 13.06 14.77
CA ARG A 168 3.45 13.55 13.93
C ARG A 168 2.55 12.41 13.50
N PHE A 169 3.12 11.27 13.16
CA PHE A 169 2.38 10.05 12.85
C PHE A 169 1.61 9.56 14.09
N GLU A 170 2.26 9.46 15.25
CA GLU A 170 1.62 9.04 16.50
C GLU A 170 0.46 9.96 16.92
N LYS A 171 0.58 11.27 16.63
CA LYS A 171 -0.51 12.24 16.82
C LYS A 171 -1.71 11.94 15.93
N ILE A 172 -1.49 11.58 14.66
CA ILE A 172 -2.58 11.20 13.74
C ILE A 172 -3.26 9.93 14.26
N VAL A 173 -2.48 8.90 14.62
CA VAL A 173 -3.00 7.64 15.21
C VAL A 173 -3.86 7.95 16.43
N SER A 174 -3.37 8.77 17.36
CA SER A 174 -4.09 9.14 18.58
C SER A 174 -5.38 9.90 18.29
N SER A 175 -5.38 10.78 17.27
CA SER A 175 -6.57 11.57 16.90
C SER A 175 -7.71 10.72 16.34
N LEU A 176 -7.39 9.55 15.78
CA LEU A 176 -8.35 8.61 15.20
C LEU A 176 -8.88 7.61 16.24
N ALA A 177 -8.28 7.55 17.43
CA ALA A 177 -8.64 6.58 18.46
C ALA A 177 -10.14 6.67 18.82
N PRO A 178 -10.82 5.53 19.04
CA PRO A 178 -12.18 5.53 19.56
C PRO A 178 -12.26 6.36 20.84
N LYS A 179 -13.32 7.15 20.96
CA LYS A 179 -13.62 7.94 22.16
C LYS A 179 -14.41 7.14 23.17
#